data_AF-A0A0F9AVY2-F1
#
_entry.id   AF-A0A0F9AVY2-F1
#
_cell.length_a   1.000
_cell.length_b   1.000
_cell.length_c   1.000
_cell.angle_alpha   90.00
_cell.angle_beta   90.00
_cell.angle_gamma   90.00
#
_symmetry.space_group_name_H-M   'P 1'
#
loop_
_entity.id
_entity.type
_entity.pdbx_description
1 polymer ?
#
loop_
_entity_poly.entity_id
_entity_poly.type
_entity_poly.pdbx_seq_one_letter_code
_entity_poly.pdbx_strand_id
1 'polypeptide(L)'
;LIDLADVEAVGRLVIDLPLIVEDKQRLVLQDGDALYVPSKRDSISVIGEVNYATSHLYKSGIAFEDYIALSGGLKVRADEERIYIIKANGSVKIPDSGSWFAVSDSQLLEPGDTIVVPLDSGYMDNLTLWSTATQIVYQLGVAVAAISSI
;
A
#
# COMPACT_ATOMS: atom_id res chain seq x y z
N LEU A 1 -2.95 -18.17 -20.71
CA LEU A 1 -2.15 -17.44 -19.71
C LEU A 1 -1.18 -16.59 -20.51
N ILE A 2 -1.31 -15.27 -20.45
CA ILE A 2 -0.37 -14.35 -21.10
C ILE A 2 0.94 -14.49 -20.34
N ASP A 3 2.00 -14.89 -21.03
CA ASP A 3 3.32 -15.08 -20.45
C ASP A 3 3.86 -13.70 -20.06
N LEU A 4 4.09 -13.48 -18.77
CA LEU A 4 4.56 -12.20 -18.23
C LEU A 4 5.94 -11.82 -18.77
N ALA A 5 6.64 -12.76 -19.40
CA ALA A 5 7.94 -12.56 -20.04
C ALA A 5 7.90 -11.75 -21.35
N ASP A 6 6.73 -11.63 -22.00
CA ASP A 6 6.59 -11.00 -23.33
C ASP A 6 5.91 -9.62 -23.28
N VAL A 7 5.76 -9.05 -22.07
CA VAL A 7 5.20 -7.71 -21.88
C VAL A 7 6.32 -6.69 -22.00
N GLU A 8 6.32 -5.93 -23.09
CA GLU A 8 7.23 -4.81 -23.30
C GLU A 8 7.10 -3.81 -22.15
N ALA A 9 8.20 -3.54 -21.44
CA ALA A 9 8.19 -2.60 -20.34
C ALA A 9 7.97 -1.19 -20.91
N VAL A 10 6.73 -0.69 -20.77
CA VAL A 10 6.32 0.63 -21.29
C VAL A 10 7.24 1.76 -20.79
N GLY A 11 7.87 1.59 -19.63
CA GLY A 11 8.70 2.60 -18.99
C GLY A 11 7.84 3.75 -18.46
N ARG A 12 8.04 4.14 -17.20
CA ARG A 12 7.34 5.31 -16.63
C ARG A 12 8.33 6.12 -15.82
N LEU A 13 8.62 7.32 -16.30
CA LEU A 13 9.42 8.29 -15.58
C LEU A 13 8.48 9.27 -14.85
N VAL A 14 8.51 9.26 -13.53
CA VAL A 14 7.78 10.24 -12.71
C VAL A 14 8.56 11.54 -12.71
N ILE A 15 7.91 12.64 -13.10
CA ILE A 15 8.53 13.96 -13.21
C ILE A 15 7.76 15.00 -12.37
N ASP A 16 8.47 16.06 -11.99
CA ASP A 16 7.87 17.26 -11.42
C ASP A 16 7.67 18.31 -12.52
N LEU A 17 6.48 18.29 -13.13
CA LEU A 17 6.17 19.16 -14.26
C LEU A 17 6.24 20.66 -13.91
N PRO A 18 5.74 21.13 -12.74
CA PRO A 18 5.94 22.51 -12.30
C PRO A 18 7.41 22.95 -12.30
N LEU A 19 8.32 22.16 -11.74
CA LEU A 19 9.75 22.51 -11.70
C LEU A 19 10.39 22.56 -13.09
N ILE A 20 9.93 21.74 -14.02
CA ILE A 20 10.40 21.75 -15.41
C ILE A 20 9.91 23.00 -16.15
N VAL A 21 8.65 23.38 -15.96
CA VAL A 21 8.06 24.58 -16.58
C VAL A 21 8.70 25.87 -16.04
N GLU A 22 9.11 25.88 -14.78
CA GLU A 22 9.82 26.99 -14.14
C GLU A 22 11.34 27.03 -14.44
N ASP A 23 11.84 26.15 -15.31
CA ASP A 23 13.28 25.99 -15.62
C ASP A 23 14.17 25.73 -14.39
N LYS A 24 13.59 25.16 -13.33
CA LYS A 24 14.30 24.74 -12.11
C LYS A 24 14.82 23.31 -12.20
N GLN A 25 14.29 22.52 -13.13
CA GLN A 25 14.69 21.15 -13.38
C GLN A 25 14.75 20.87 -14.89
N ARG A 26 15.86 20.31 -15.36
CA ARG A 26 16.05 19.96 -16.77
C ARG A 26 15.75 18.48 -17.01
N LEU A 27 14.81 18.20 -17.92
CA LEU A 27 14.50 16.86 -18.41
C LEU A 27 15.05 16.69 -19.83
N VAL A 28 15.85 15.65 -20.05
CA VAL A 28 16.33 15.28 -21.40
C VAL A 28 15.39 14.23 -21.95
N LEU A 29 14.89 14.46 -23.17
CA LEU A 29 13.97 13.56 -23.87
C LEU A 29 14.66 12.92 -25.08
N GLN A 30 14.19 11.75 -25.46
CA GLN A 30 14.60 11.02 -26.66
C GLN A 30 13.44 10.89 -27.64
N ASP A 31 13.76 10.53 -28.89
CA ASP A 31 12.74 10.23 -29.89
C ASP A 31 11.87 9.05 -29.43
N GLY A 32 10.55 9.22 -29.49
CA GLY A 32 9.58 8.25 -28.99
C GLY A 32 9.06 8.50 -27.57
N ASP A 33 9.64 9.42 -26.80
CA ASP A 33 9.10 9.79 -25.49
C ASP A 33 7.73 10.46 -25.61
N ALA A 34 6.78 10.07 -24.76
CA ALA A 34 5.43 10.64 -24.74
C ALA A 34 5.06 11.19 -23.34
N LEU A 35 4.60 12.44 -23.29
CA LEU A 35 4.05 13.03 -22.08
C LEU A 35 2.55 12.75 -22.00
N TYR A 36 2.14 11.99 -20.99
CA TYR A 36 0.73 11.73 -20.70
C TYR A 36 0.24 12.61 -19.54
N VAL A 37 -0.71 13.50 -19.81
CA VAL A 37 -1.35 14.36 -18.80
C VAL A 37 -2.78 13.89 -18.54
N PRO A 38 -3.09 13.32 -17.36
CA PRO A 38 -4.43 12.85 -17.06
C PRO A 38 -5.41 14.01 -16.83
N SER A 39 -6.70 13.75 -17.03
CA SER A 39 -7.77 14.69 -16.65
C SER A 39 -7.79 14.89 -15.13
N LYS A 40 -8.05 16.12 -14.68
CA LYS A 40 -8.22 16.40 -13.25
C LYS A 40 -9.40 15.61 -12.69
N ARG A 41 -9.13 14.86 -11.62
CA ARG A 41 -10.15 14.12 -10.85
C ARG A 41 -10.35 14.84 -9.53
N ASP A 42 -11.60 15.05 -9.15
CA ASP A 42 -11.95 15.63 -7.84
C ASP A 42 -12.24 14.53 -6.80
N SER A 43 -11.59 13.37 -6.93
CA SER A 43 -11.81 12.21 -6.08
C SER A 43 -10.51 11.60 -5.57
N ILE A 44 -10.62 10.90 -4.45
CA ILE A 44 -9.60 10.02 -3.87
C ILE A 44 -10.06 8.59 -4.11
N SER A 45 -9.18 7.74 -4.63
CA SER A 45 -9.49 6.32 -4.83
C SER A 45 -8.93 5.50 -3.67
N VAL A 46 -9.69 4.54 -3.17
CA VAL A 46 -9.25 3.61 -2.12
C VAL A 46 -9.35 2.19 -2.67
N ILE A 47 -8.22 1.48 -2.71
CA ILE A 47 -8.12 0.14 -3.29
C ILE A 47 -7.37 -0.83 -2.39
N GLY A 48 -7.53 -2.13 -2.67
CA GLY A 48 -6.84 -3.20 -1.95
C GLY A 48 -7.68 -3.82 -0.83
N GLU A 49 -7.06 -4.08 0.32
CA GLU A 49 -7.66 -4.79 1.46
C GLU A 49 -8.56 -3.90 2.34
N VAL A 50 -9.47 -3.18 1.71
CA VAL A 50 -10.59 -2.49 2.36
C VAL A 50 -11.89 -3.26 2.15
N ASN A 51 -12.89 -3.02 3.01
CA ASN A 51 -14.20 -3.66 2.89
C ASN A 51 -14.90 -3.31 1.57
N TYR A 52 -14.82 -2.05 1.12
CA TYR A 52 -15.34 -1.60 -0.17
C TYR A 52 -14.33 -0.72 -0.92
N ALA A 53 -13.67 -1.28 -1.94
CA ALA A 53 -12.79 -0.52 -2.81
C ALA A 53 -13.62 0.41 -3.72
N THR A 54 -13.47 1.72 -3.55
CA THR A 54 -14.25 2.73 -4.28
C THR A 54 -13.53 4.08 -4.31
N SER A 55 -14.06 5.03 -5.07
CA SER A 55 -13.61 6.43 -5.06
C SER A 55 -14.56 7.30 -4.26
N HIS A 56 -14.00 8.23 -3.50
CA HIS A 56 -14.71 9.21 -2.70
C HIS A 56 -14.44 10.62 -3.21
N LEU A 57 -15.38 11.54 -3.04
CA LEU A 57 -15.14 12.94 -3.36
C LEU A 57 -13.99 13.49 -2.49
N TYR A 58 -13.05 14.20 -3.11
CA TYR A 58 -11.98 14.87 -2.40
C TYR A 58 -12.55 15.96 -1.49
N LYS A 59 -12.02 16.01 -0.26
CA LYS A 59 -12.37 16.99 0.76
C LYS A 59 -11.06 17.44 1.41
N SER A 60 -10.84 18.74 1.41
CA SER A 60 -9.63 19.34 1.98
C SER A 60 -9.54 19.08 3.47
N GLY A 61 -8.35 18.71 3.94
CA GLY A 61 -8.06 18.50 5.37
C GLY A 61 -8.56 17.18 5.95
N ILE A 62 -9.04 16.26 5.11
CA ILE A 62 -9.40 14.90 5.51
C ILE A 62 -8.18 13.99 5.41
N ALA A 63 -7.97 13.15 6.42
CA ALA A 63 -6.84 12.24 6.49
C ALA A 63 -7.11 10.96 5.67
N PHE A 64 -6.07 10.18 5.37
CA PHE A 64 -6.25 8.98 4.54
C PHE A 64 -7.03 7.89 5.28
N GLU A 65 -6.91 7.83 6.60
CA GLU A 65 -7.63 6.95 7.50
C GLU A 65 -9.14 7.18 7.42
N ASP A 66 -9.57 8.43 7.30
CA ASP A 66 -10.98 8.78 7.13
C ASP A 66 -11.54 8.25 5.81
N TYR A 67 -10.75 8.31 4.73
CA TYR A 67 -11.14 7.71 3.44
C TYR A 67 -11.21 6.19 3.49
N ILE A 68 -10.35 5.56 4.28
CA ILE A 68 -10.42 4.12 4.57
C ILE A 68 -11.70 3.81 5.35
N ALA A 69 -12.04 4.62 6.36
CA ALA A 69 -13.28 4.47 7.13
C ALA A 69 -14.53 4.65 6.26
N LEU A 70 -14.55 5.64 5.36
CA LEU A 70 -15.61 5.82 4.35
C LEU A 70 -15.72 4.64 3.39
N SER A 71 -14.65 3.87 3.22
CA SER A 71 -14.57 2.62 2.46
C SER A 71 -14.98 1.38 3.28
N GLY A 72 -15.56 1.59 4.46
CA GLY A 72 -16.00 0.55 5.37
C GLY A 72 -14.91 -0.02 6.27
N GLY A 73 -13.72 0.59 6.32
CA GLY A 73 -12.59 0.12 7.10
C GLY A 73 -11.77 -0.97 6.41
N LEU A 74 -10.73 -1.41 7.11
CA LEU A 74 -9.77 -2.42 6.66
C LEU A 74 -10.36 -3.84 6.78
N LYS A 75 -9.92 -4.75 5.91
CA LYS A 75 -10.16 -6.19 6.06
C LYS A 75 -9.19 -6.78 7.08
N VAL A 76 -9.54 -7.93 7.66
CA VAL A 76 -8.70 -8.65 8.66
C VAL A 76 -7.29 -8.97 8.15
N ARG A 77 -7.13 -9.15 6.84
CA ARG A 77 -5.87 -9.47 6.17
C ARG A 77 -5.16 -8.24 5.59
N ALA A 78 -5.60 -7.03 5.94
CA ALA A 78 -4.95 -5.81 5.51
C ALA A 78 -3.64 -5.63 6.27
N ASP A 79 -2.62 -5.10 5.59
CA ASP A 79 -1.41 -4.65 6.25
C ASP A 79 -1.52 -3.14 6.51
N GLU A 80 -1.82 -2.79 7.77
CA GLU A 80 -2.05 -1.41 8.17
C GLU A 80 -0.76 -0.58 8.22
N GLU A 81 0.38 -1.23 8.48
CA GLU A 81 1.69 -0.59 8.61
C GLU A 81 2.30 -0.23 7.25
N ARG A 82 1.88 -0.92 6.18
CA ARG A 82 2.41 -0.74 4.82
C ARG A 82 1.43 -0.04 3.88
N ILE A 83 0.46 0.70 4.38
CA ILE A 83 -0.42 1.55 3.56
C ILE A 83 0.43 2.62 2.86
N TYR A 84 0.16 2.88 1.58
CA TYR A 84 0.83 3.93 0.82
C TYR A 84 -0.13 4.65 -0.12
N ILE A 85 0.25 5.86 -0.52
CA ILE A 85 -0.51 6.75 -1.38
C ILE A 85 0.23 6.89 -2.71
N ILE A 86 -0.45 6.57 -3.80
CA ILE A 86 0.00 6.90 -5.15
C ILE A 86 -0.59 8.27 -5.49
N LYS A 87 0.28 9.25 -5.68
CA LYS A 87 -0.11 10.61 -6.07
C LYS A 87 -0.61 10.65 -7.51
N ALA A 88 -1.41 11.66 -7.86
CA ALA A 88 -1.92 11.83 -9.23
C ALA A 88 -0.83 11.86 -10.32
N ASN A 89 0.40 12.31 -10.00
CA ASN A 89 1.56 12.31 -10.90
C ASN A 89 2.29 10.95 -10.97
N GLY A 90 1.83 9.94 -10.23
CA GLY A 90 2.41 8.60 -10.17
C GLY A 90 3.53 8.43 -9.15
N SER A 91 3.92 9.48 -8.41
CA SER A 91 4.84 9.33 -7.27
C SER A 91 4.18 8.56 -6.13
N VAL A 92 4.97 7.87 -5.31
CA VAL A 92 4.49 7.10 -4.16
C VAL A 92 4.94 7.78 -2.88
N LYS A 93 4.01 7.96 -1.93
CA LYS A 93 4.26 8.46 -0.58
C LYS A 93 3.79 7.44 0.45
N ILE A 94 4.57 7.27 1.51
CA ILE A 94 4.18 6.48 2.66
C ILE A 94 3.73 7.47 3.75
N PRO A 95 2.45 7.42 4.19
CA PRO A 95 1.98 8.23 5.29
C PRO A 95 2.71 7.85 6.58
N ASP A 96 3.18 8.86 7.31
CA ASP A 96 3.88 8.67 8.57
C ASP A 96 2.85 8.46 9.67
N SER A 97 2.55 7.20 10.01
CA SER A 97 1.51 6.80 10.97
C SER A 97 1.95 6.85 12.43
N GLY A 98 3.22 7.18 12.70
CA GLY A 98 3.88 6.85 13.97
C GLY A 98 4.00 7.96 15.02
N SER A 99 3.60 9.21 14.76
CA SER A 99 3.91 10.32 15.67
C SER A 99 2.66 11.04 16.18
N TRP A 100 2.15 10.56 17.31
CA TRP A 100 1.29 11.28 18.26
C TRP A 100 1.77 12.69 18.68
N PHE A 101 3.02 13.06 18.33
CA PHE A 101 3.59 14.41 18.53
C PHE A 101 3.91 15.16 17.23
N ALA A 102 3.66 14.58 16.04
CA ALA A 102 3.84 15.27 14.76
C ALA A 102 2.65 16.19 14.50
N VAL A 103 2.60 17.28 15.25
CA VAL A 103 1.84 18.45 14.85
C VAL A 103 2.52 19.00 13.59
N SER A 104 1.81 18.92 12.46
CA SER A 104 2.16 19.49 11.14
C SER A 104 3.14 18.71 10.28
N ASP A 105 2.73 17.52 9.83
CA ASP A 105 2.76 17.28 8.39
C ASP A 105 1.53 16.45 8.05
N SER A 106 0.37 17.11 8.01
CA SER A 106 -0.76 16.59 7.25
C SER A 106 -0.22 16.32 5.85
N GLN A 107 0.19 15.08 5.55
CA GLN A 107 0.54 14.66 4.21
C GLN A 107 -0.75 14.73 3.41
N LEU A 108 -1.01 15.94 2.90
CA LEU A 108 -2.26 16.33 2.30
C LEU A 108 -2.49 15.44 1.10
N LEU A 109 -3.55 14.65 1.20
CA LEU A 109 -4.17 14.05 0.03
C LEU A 109 -4.51 15.17 -0.94
N GLU A 110 -4.29 14.91 -2.21
CA GLU A 110 -4.63 15.80 -3.29
C GLU A 110 -5.65 15.13 -4.21
N PRO A 111 -6.49 15.91 -4.91
CA PRO A 111 -7.41 15.36 -5.89
C PRO A 111 -6.70 14.46 -6.90
N GLY A 112 -7.21 13.24 -7.08
CA GLY A 112 -6.64 12.24 -7.98
C GLY A 112 -5.69 11.24 -7.32
N ASP A 113 -5.37 11.40 -6.03
CA ASP A 113 -4.57 10.43 -5.30
C ASP A 113 -5.31 9.10 -5.11
N THR A 114 -4.52 8.04 -4.93
CA THR A 114 -5.00 6.68 -4.68
C THR A 114 -4.35 6.12 -3.41
N ILE A 115 -5.18 5.79 -2.43
CA ILE A 115 -4.79 5.07 -1.22
C ILE A 115 -4.78 3.59 -1.54
N VAL A 116 -3.65 2.92 -1.29
CA VAL A 116 -3.48 1.50 -1.52
C VAL A 116 -3.27 0.79 -0.19
N VAL A 117 -4.14 -0.17 0.09
CA VAL A 117 -4.07 -1.03 1.27
C VAL A 117 -3.58 -2.41 0.85
N PRO A 118 -2.33 -2.79 1.13
CA PRO A 118 -1.80 -4.08 0.74
C PRO A 118 -2.35 -5.24 1.58
N LEU A 119 -2.16 -6.45 1.06
CA LEU A 119 -2.39 -7.69 1.77
C LEU A 119 -1.24 -7.96 2.74
N ASP A 120 -1.57 -8.27 3.99
CA ASP A 120 -0.61 -8.84 4.92
C ASP A 120 -0.33 -10.30 4.53
N SER A 121 0.79 -10.50 3.85
CA SER A 121 1.29 -11.82 3.44
C SER A 121 2.04 -12.55 4.57
N GLY A 122 2.40 -11.85 5.64
CA GLY A 122 3.03 -12.41 6.84
C GLY A 122 2.02 -12.84 7.91
N TYR A 123 0.73 -12.61 7.68
CA TYR A 123 -0.32 -12.91 8.64
C TYR A 123 -0.33 -14.40 9.03
N MET A 124 0.14 -14.69 10.24
CA MET A 124 0.01 -16.00 10.85
C MET A 124 -1.23 -16.01 11.75
N ASP A 125 -2.20 -16.87 11.43
CA ASP A 125 -3.36 -17.08 12.28
C ASP A 125 -2.91 -17.56 13.68
N ASN A 126 -3.42 -16.91 14.74
CA ASN A 126 -3.16 -17.26 16.13
C ASN A 126 -3.43 -18.76 16.42
N LEU A 127 -4.38 -19.39 15.73
CA LEU A 127 -4.65 -20.83 15.85
C LEU A 127 -3.48 -21.69 15.33
N THR A 128 -2.78 -21.22 14.31
CA THR A 128 -1.60 -21.89 13.74
C THR A 128 -0.43 -21.87 14.73
N LEU A 129 -0.25 -20.77 15.46
CA LEU A 129 0.78 -20.65 16.50
C LEU A 129 0.51 -21.60 17.68
N TRP A 130 -0.73 -21.66 18.16
CA TRP A 130 -1.11 -22.55 19.28
C TRP A 130 -1.03 -24.03 18.91
N SER A 131 -1.43 -24.40 17.70
CA SER A 131 -1.30 -25.78 17.22
C SER A 131 0.17 -26.19 17.07
N THR A 132 1.02 -25.30 16.56
CA THR A 132 2.47 -25.53 16.46
C THR A 132 3.10 -25.74 17.84
N ALA A 133 2.80 -24.89 18.83
CA ALA A 133 3.30 -25.04 20.20
C ALA A 133 2.84 -26.36 20.83
N THR A 134 1.57 -26.71 20.66
CA THR A 134 1.01 -27.96 21.17
C THR A 134 1.69 -29.18 20.54
N GLN A 135 1.98 -29.15 19.23
CA GLN A 135 2.72 -30.20 18.55
C GLN A 135 4.14 -30.34 19.07
N ILE A 136 4.87 -29.24 19.31
CA ILE A 136 6.21 -29.29 19.90
C ILE A 136 6.17 -29.96 21.27
N VAL A 137 5.23 -29.55 22.14
CA VAL A 137 5.05 -30.15 23.48
C VAL A 137 4.71 -31.63 23.38
N TYR A 138 3.81 -32.01 22.47
CA TYR A 138 3.45 -33.40 22.24
C TYR A 138 4.65 -34.23 21.77
N GLN A 139 5.44 -33.73 20.82
CA GLN A 139 6.64 -34.40 20.31
C GLN A 139 7.69 -34.60 21.41
N LEU A 140 7.88 -33.62 22.29
CA LEU A 140 8.73 -33.77 23.47
C LEU A 140 8.21 -34.86 24.42
N GLY A 141 6.89 -34.89 24.67
CA GLY A 141 6.25 -35.93 25.48
C GLY A 141 6.43 -37.33 24.90
N VAL A 142 6.23 -37.50 23.58
CA VAL A 142 6.43 -38.77 22.88
C VAL A 142 7.90 -39.20 22.92
N ALA A 143 8.84 -38.28 22.72
CA ALA A 143 10.27 -38.58 22.80
C ALA A 143 10.68 -39.06 24.20
N VAL A 144 10.18 -38.42 25.26
CA VAL A 144 10.40 -38.86 26.65
C VAL A 144 9.82 -40.25 26.89
N ALA A 145 8.58 -40.49 26.43
CA ALA A 145 7.94 -41.80 26.57
C ALA A 145 8.71 -42.91 25.84
N ALA A 146 9.20 -42.64 24.63
CA ALA A 146 10.01 -43.57 23.85
C ALA A 146 11.31 -43.93 24.56
N ILE A 147 12.02 -42.95 25.14
CA ILE A 147 13.23 -43.20 25.95
C ILE A 147 12.90 -44.04 27.19
N SER A 148 11.79 -43.75 27.87
CA SER A 148 11.39 -44.45 29.09
C SER A 148 10.85 -45.88 28.87
N SER A 149 10.59 -46.26 27.62
CA SER A 149 10.03 -47.57 27.26
C SER A 149 11.08 -48.57 26.75
N ILE A 150 12.36 -48.17 26.73
CA ILE A 150 13.54 -49.02 26.53
C ILE A 150 14.09 -49.42 27.90
#